data_AF-E9EP54-F1
#
_entry.id   AF-E9EP54-F1
#
_cell.length_a   1.000
_cell.length_b   1.000
_cell.length_c   1.000
_cell.angle_alpha   90.00
_cell.angle_beta   90.00
_cell.angle_gamma   90.00
#
_symmetry.space_group_name_H-M   'P 1'
#
loop_
_entity.id
_entity.type
_entity.pdbx_description
1 polymer ?
#
loop_
_entity_poly.entity_id
_entity_poly.type
_entity_poly.pdbx_seq_one_letter_code
_entity_poly.pdbx_strand_id
1 'polypeptide(L)'
;MSSITPPHAPTEAALESLRDELKGNMLPNVHGFFAKYFEGKSWSTVTQNKFQETTSANMVGKLSARVPDLAHLDVLVEWLAEFQTLFFGVDQANLRFCSQPLSNTSSTPKTAIYLETSDVQSAAGSIRVFGEFHLDSAPVTADDDDDILRFCFCGPARVQGPVGSMLCPRKPDLLVRALAGYTLMTDEEAGFNTFVKRRTPESDSYVTFHQSHTFRLRPELMATADYIVGPGTTCYAASTQTAGEPDTVIKFSWREDQEPTEVRLLKLAHERNAWGVIQLLDHQDLVSVAHLRQEMGFPRPFANRILSCVATTPLGRPIRQFASIPELLEALRDLVRALRSLYVKARILHRDVAIKNLIIAPHRSADGPKGVLLDFNFALDLDNVRPVEPMVGSDGFMAIGILSGQRHTYRHDLESLFYVFLWIAIANDGVHDEANDILEDMPKTSRLWKWCSMDFGAVGRDKAADMSPEGFEGILDEFCSDFAPLRGLARELHALLFPVRQGKIFTGTDTDPVAVERLHDGMADAFNRSALAFQG
;
A
#
# COMPACT_ATOMS: atom_id res chain seq x y z
N MET A 1 -4.24 -1.64 25.52
CA MET A 1 -3.45 -2.85 25.21
C MET A 1 -3.99 -3.42 23.91
N SER A 2 -3.50 -2.95 22.76
CA SER A 2 -3.78 -3.60 21.48
C SER A 2 -2.79 -4.74 21.32
N SER A 3 -3.32 -5.96 21.21
CA SER A 3 -2.54 -7.16 20.90
C SER A 3 -2.05 -7.05 19.47
N ILE A 4 -0.74 -6.82 19.30
CA ILE A 4 -0.09 -7.03 18.01
C ILE A 4 0.43 -8.46 18.02
N THR A 5 -0.20 -9.29 17.19
CA THR A 5 0.10 -10.70 16.99
C THR A 5 1.54 -10.84 16.48
N PRO A 6 2.40 -11.68 17.08
CA PRO A 6 3.79 -11.82 16.65
C PRO A 6 3.89 -12.51 15.29
N PRO A 7 4.83 -12.12 14.42
CA PRO A 7 5.01 -12.81 13.15
C PRO A 7 5.54 -14.23 13.41
N HIS A 8 4.77 -15.21 12.98
CA HIS A 8 5.23 -16.59 12.84
C HIS A 8 6.44 -16.63 11.88
N ALA A 9 7.28 -17.66 11.98
CA ALA A 9 8.19 -17.98 10.87
C ALA A 9 7.38 -17.98 9.57
N PRO A 10 7.89 -17.37 8.47
CA PRO A 10 7.11 -17.30 7.24
C PRO A 10 6.69 -18.71 6.89
N THR A 11 5.37 -18.91 6.81
CA THR A 11 4.81 -20.22 6.48
C THR A 11 5.37 -20.65 5.12
N GLU A 12 5.39 -21.95 4.81
CA GLU A 12 5.78 -22.37 3.45
C GLU A 12 4.91 -21.66 2.40
N ALA A 13 3.65 -21.38 2.73
CA ALA A 13 2.76 -20.54 1.92
C ALA A 13 3.26 -19.10 1.76
N ALA A 14 3.81 -18.47 2.80
CA ALA A 14 4.41 -17.13 2.71
C ALA A 14 5.71 -17.13 1.88
N LEU A 15 6.54 -18.17 2.01
CA LEU A 15 7.74 -18.36 1.18
C LEU A 15 7.38 -18.64 -0.27
N GLU A 16 6.34 -19.44 -0.52
CA GLU A 16 5.82 -19.71 -1.85
C GLU A 16 5.23 -18.45 -2.47
N SER A 17 4.48 -17.65 -1.70
CA SER A 17 4.01 -16.33 -2.10
C SER A 17 5.17 -15.41 -2.50
N LEU A 18 6.21 -15.35 -1.68
CA LEU A 18 7.40 -14.53 -1.96
C LEU A 18 8.15 -15.02 -3.20
N ARG A 19 8.32 -16.33 -3.37
CA ARG A 19 8.92 -16.93 -4.56
C ARG A 19 8.09 -16.61 -5.80
N ASP A 20 6.77 -16.68 -5.71
CA ASP A 20 5.86 -16.35 -6.81
C ASP A 20 5.90 -14.86 -7.15
N GLU A 21 5.98 -13.96 -6.15
CA GLU A 21 6.18 -12.52 -6.37
C GLU A 21 7.52 -12.23 -7.08
N LEU A 22 8.60 -12.92 -6.70
CA LEU A 22 9.93 -12.73 -7.29
C LEU A 22 10.08 -13.42 -8.65
N LYS A 23 9.23 -14.40 -8.96
CA LYS A 23 9.31 -15.20 -10.18
C LYS A 23 9.18 -14.34 -11.43
N GLY A 24 10.21 -14.40 -12.28
CA GLY A 24 10.28 -13.59 -13.49
C GLY A 24 10.71 -12.14 -13.26
N ASN A 25 10.77 -11.66 -12.01
CA ASN A 25 11.18 -10.31 -11.62
C ASN A 25 12.68 -10.21 -11.24
N MET A 26 13.35 -11.35 -11.04
CA MET A 26 14.81 -11.40 -10.89
C MET A 26 15.54 -11.34 -12.24
N LEU A 27 16.63 -10.57 -12.28
CA LEU A 27 17.49 -10.42 -13.46
C LEU A 27 18.85 -11.06 -13.16
N PRO A 28 19.12 -12.28 -13.65
CA PRO A 28 20.43 -12.91 -13.46
C PRO A 28 21.49 -12.24 -14.34
N ASN A 29 22.77 -12.43 -14.01
CA ASN A 29 23.91 -12.00 -14.84
C ASN A 29 23.94 -10.51 -15.20
N VAL A 30 23.56 -9.64 -14.27
CA VAL A 30 23.65 -8.18 -14.46
C VAL A 30 25.11 -7.76 -14.37
N HIS A 31 25.68 -7.39 -15.53
CA HIS A 31 27.04 -6.88 -15.61
C HIS A 31 27.14 -5.47 -14.98
N GLY A 32 28.27 -5.16 -14.36
CA GLY A 32 28.51 -3.84 -13.77
C GLY A 32 27.83 -3.61 -12.41
N PHE A 33 27.02 -4.55 -11.89
CA PHE A 33 26.39 -4.42 -10.56
C PHE A 33 27.42 -4.19 -9.45
N PHE A 34 28.45 -5.05 -9.40
CA PHE A 34 29.49 -4.94 -8.39
C PHE A 34 30.27 -3.63 -8.51
N ALA A 35 30.62 -3.24 -9.75
CA ALA A 35 31.30 -1.99 -10.03
C ALA A 35 30.49 -0.76 -9.57
N LYS A 36 29.18 -0.75 -9.85
CA LYS A 36 28.30 0.37 -9.53
C LYS A 36 28.11 0.57 -8.02
N TYR A 37 27.87 -0.50 -7.28
CA TYR A 37 27.46 -0.41 -5.89
C TYR A 37 28.61 -0.61 -4.88
N PHE A 38 29.71 -1.28 -5.29
CA PHE A 38 30.76 -1.71 -4.36
C PHE A 38 32.17 -1.24 -4.74
N GLU A 39 32.53 -1.18 -6.03
CA GLU A 39 33.88 -0.75 -6.44
C GLU A 39 34.04 0.78 -6.42
N GLY A 40 35.25 1.24 -6.05
CA GLY A 40 35.61 2.66 -6.11
C GLY A 40 34.84 3.56 -5.13
N LYS A 41 34.05 2.98 -4.21
CA LYS A 41 33.33 3.74 -3.20
C LYS A 41 34.27 4.26 -2.12
N SER A 42 33.94 5.43 -1.58
CA SER A 42 34.70 6.00 -0.45
C SER A 42 34.68 5.05 0.74
N TRP A 43 33.51 4.49 1.06
CA TRP A 43 33.35 3.53 2.15
C TRP A 43 34.17 2.27 1.92
N SER A 44 34.31 1.75 0.69
CA SER A 44 35.10 0.53 0.43
C SER A 44 36.59 0.77 0.70
N THR A 45 37.10 1.94 0.32
CA THR A 45 38.50 2.34 0.55
C THR A 45 38.77 2.64 2.03
N VAL A 46 37.87 3.37 2.69
CA VAL A 46 37.95 3.65 4.14
C VAL A 46 37.90 2.36 4.94
N THR A 47 37.00 1.45 4.59
CA THR A 47 36.92 0.11 5.15
C THR A 47 38.28 -0.58 5.00
N GLN A 48 38.80 -0.71 3.77
CA GLN A 48 40.07 -1.38 3.49
C GLN A 48 41.28 -0.77 4.23
N ASN A 49 41.39 0.55 4.29
CA ASN A 49 42.44 1.26 5.02
C ASN A 49 42.33 1.05 6.53
N LYS A 50 41.11 1.13 7.10
CA LYS A 50 40.86 0.80 8.51
C LYS A 50 41.30 -0.63 8.83
N PHE A 51 41.11 -1.59 7.92
CA PHE A 51 41.59 -2.97 8.14
C PHE A 51 43.11 -3.15 7.94
N GLN A 52 43.83 -2.17 7.39
CA GLN A 52 45.29 -2.20 7.23
C GLN A 52 46.05 -1.49 8.36
N GLU A 53 45.41 -0.59 9.11
CA GLU A 53 45.98 0.05 10.29
C GLU A 53 46.22 -0.98 11.41
N THR A 54 47.44 -1.02 11.98
CA THR A 54 47.86 -2.08 12.91
C THR A 54 46.99 -2.19 14.16
N THR A 55 46.50 -1.07 14.70
CA THR A 55 45.60 -1.03 15.86
C THR A 55 44.23 -1.62 15.54
N SER A 56 43.67 -1.20 14.41
CA SER A 56 42.36 -1.61 13.91
C SER A 56 42.36 -3.07 13.44
N ALA A 57 43.44 -3.54 12.79
CA ALA A 57 43.61 -4.94 12.39
C ALA A 57 43.67 -5.90 13.59
N ASN A 58 44.32 -5.51 14.69
CA ASN A 58 44.37 -6.30 15.91
C ASN A 58 42.98 -6.37 16.59
N MET A 59 42.25 -5.25 16.62
CA MET A 59 40.88 -5.21 17.15
C MET A 59 39.88 -5.99 16.30
N VAL A 60 40.01 -5.97 14.97
CA VAL A 60 39.23 -6.83 14.06
C VAL A 60 39.53 -8.28 14.31
N GLY A 61 40.80 -8.65 14.50
CA GLY A 61 41.18 -10.00 14.92
C GLY A 61 40.48 -10.42 16.24
N LYS A 62 40.32 -9.49 17.20
CA LYS A 62 39.58 -9.76 18.45
C LYS A 62 38.09 -9.95 18.22
N LEU A 63 37.45 -9.07 17.44
CA LEU A 63 36.03 -9.19 17.10
C LEU A 63 35.74 -10.49 16.34
N SER A 64 36.56 -10.79 15.32
CA SER A 64 36.52 -12.02 14.53
C SER A 64 36.70 -13.27 15.38
N ALA A 65 37.62 -13.25 16.35
CA ALA A 65 37.89 -14.38 17.23
C ALA A 65 36.71 -14.69 18.17
N ARG A 66 35.86 -13.70 18.47
CA ARG A 66 34.65 -13.85 19.29
C ARG A 66 33.38 -14.20 18.52
N VAL A 67 33.39 -14.11 17.18
CA VAL A 67 32.25 -14.52 16.34
C VAL A 67 31.82 -15.97 16.62
N PRO A 68 32.75 -16.95 16.80
CA PRO A 68 32.40 -18.30 17.23
C PRO A 68 31.69 -18.40 18.59
N ASP A 69 31.82 -17.39 19.45
CA ASP A 69 31.33 -17.39 20.83
C ASP A 69 30.00 -16.64 20.99
N LEU A 70 29.37 -16.18 19.89
CA LEU A 70 28.09 -15.45 19.87
C LEU A 70 26.88 -16.38 20.15
N ALA A 71 26.99 -17.21 21.19
CA ALA A 71 25.99 -18.21 21.58
C ALA A 71 24.85 -17.63 22.44
N HIS A 72 25.01 -16.41 22.95
CA HIS A 72 24.03 -15.76 23.83
C HIS A 72 23.72 -14.33 23.37
N LEU A 73 22.47 -13.90 23.58
CA LEU A 73 21.96 -12.61 23.11
C LEU A 73 22.70 -11.43 23.76
N ASP A 74 23.01 -11.52 25.04
CA ASP A 74 23.82 -10.55 25.77
C ASP A 74 25.21 -10.40 25.14
N VAL A 75 25.86 -11.51 24.78
CA VAL A 75 27.16 -11.50 24.10
C VAL A 75 27.05 -10.89 22.70
N LEU A 76 25.97 -11.16 21.96
CA LEU A 76 25.71 -10.53 20.66
C LEU A 76 25.49 -9.03 20.77
N VAL A 77 24.68 -8.60 21.74
CA VAL A 77 24.40 -7.17 21.99
C VAL A 77 25.69 -6.45 22.40
N GLU A 78 26.49 -7.04 23.29
CA GLU A 78 27.79 -6.51 23.66
C GLU A 78 28.75 -6.45 22.47
N TRP A 79 28.78 -7.50 21.65
CA TRP A 79 29.62 -7.56 20.47
C TRP A 79 29.21 -6.52 19.42
N LEU A 80 27.91 -6.31 19.20
CA LEU A 80 27.39 -5.25 18.33
C LEU A 80 27.75 -3.87 18.89
N ALA A 81 27.58 -3.64 20.19
CA ALA A 81 27.94 -2.37 20.82
C ALA A 81 29.45 -2.09 20.75
N GLU A 82 30.29 -3.10 20.94
CA GLU A 82 31.75 -2.99 20.79
C GLU A 82 32.13 -2.74 19.33
N PHE A 83 31.55 -3.49 18.39
CA PHE A 83 31.70 -3.26 16.96
C PHE A 83 31.34 -1.82 16.61
N GLN A 84 30.19 -1.31 17.06
CA GLN A 84 29.79 0.06 16.84
C GLN A 84 30.81 1.05 17.42
N THR A 85 31.21 0.88 18.68
CA THR A 85 32.18 1.78 19.34
C THR A 85 33.54 1.82 18.62
N LEU A 86 33.95 0.71 18.01
CA LEU A 86 35.22 0.60 17.28
C LEU A 86 35.17 1.29 15.91
N PHE A 87 34.05 1.16 15.21
CA PHE A 87 33.90 1.71 13.86
C PHE A 87 33.35 3.14 13.85
N PHE A 88 32.77 3.63 14.96
CA PHE A 88 32.18 4.96 15.11
C PHE A 88 32.83 5.81 16.22
N GLY A 89 33.13 7.07 15.92
CA GLY A 89 33.22 8.12 16.93
C GLY A 89 31.82 8.61 17.30
N VAL A 90 31.65 9.13 18.52
CA VAL A 90 30.36 9.55 19.12
C VAL A 90 29.54 10.51 18.23
N ASP A 91 30.18 11.24 17.30
CA ASP A 91 29.55 12.26 16.44
C ASP A 91 29.46 11.91 14.92
N GLN A 92 29.82 10.69 14.48
CA GLN A 92 29.99 10.39 13.03
C GLN A 92 29.15 9.24 12.45
N ALA A 93 28.28 8.58 13.21
CA ALA A 93 27.54 7.44 12.67
C ALA A 93 26.39 7.89 11.75
N ASN A 94 26.40 7.49 10.46
CA ASN A 94 25.26 7.63 9.54
C ASN A 94 24.24 6.49 9.73
N LEU A 95 24.71 5.27 10.02
CA LEU A 95 23.89 4.06 10.17
C LEU A 95 24.32 3.28 11.43
N ARG A 96 23.38 2.67 12.14
CA ARG A 96 23.61 1.93 13.40
C ARG A 96 22.89 0.59 13.38
N PHE A 97 23.58 -0.48 13.80
CA PHE A 97 22.93 -1.76 14.09
C PHE A 97 22.17 -1.68 15.40
N CYS A 98 20.91 -2.12 15.36
CA CYS A 98 20.03 -2.23 16.49
C CYS A 98 19.52 -3.68 16.57
N SER A 99 19.12 -4.08 17.77
CA SER A 99 18.55 -5.41 18.01
C SER A 99 17.25 -5.27 18.77
N GLN A 100 16.19 -5.95 18.32
CA GLN A 100 14.90 -5.95 19.01
C GLN A 100 14.44 -7.39 19.25
N PRO A 101 14.14 -7.76 20.52
CA PRO A 101 13.56 -9.06 20.83
C PRO A 101 12.24 -9.27 20.07
N LEU A 102 12.11 -10.42 19.42
CA LEU A 102 10.86 -10.84 18.77
C LEU A 102 10.06 -11.62 19.83
N SER A 103 9.01 -11.03 20.39
CA SER A 103 8.30 -11.65 21.53
C SER A 103 7.27 -12.72 21.11
N ASN A 104 7.54 -13.96 21.54
CA ASN A 104 6.67 -15.10 21.95
C ASN A 104 5.87 -15.95 20.94
N THR A 105 6.31 -17.22 20.78
CA THR A 105 5.49 -18.47 20.93
C THR A 105 6.37 -19.75 21.03
N SER A 106 7.65 -19.73 20.65
CA SER A 106 8.58 -20.85 20.86
C SER A 106 9.22 -20.80 22.25
N SER A 107 9.58 -21.96 22.81
CA SER A 107 10.40 -22.08 24.03
C SER A 107 11.80 -21.48 23.92
N THR A 108 12.12 -20.87 22.77
CA THR A 108 13.42 -20.35 22.39
C THR A 108 13.33 -18.85 22.05
N PRO A 109 14.15 -17.99 22.68
CA PRO A 109 14.18 -16.55 22.37
C PRO A 109 14.75 -16.26 20.99
N LYS A 110 14.16 -15.26 20.32
CA LYS A 110 14.55 -14.76 18.99
C LYS A 110 14.76 -13.25 19.01
N THR A 111 15.65 -12.72 18.18
CA THR A 111 15.93 -11.27 18.11
C THR A 111 16.21 -10.87 16.67
N ALA A 112 15.54 -9.82 16.17
CA ALA A 112 15.86 -9.24 14.86
C ALA A 112 17.04 -8.29 14.99
N ILE A 113 17.96 -8.35 14.03
CA ILE A 113 19.07 -7.40 13.87
C ILE A 113 18.76 -6.55 12.64
N TYR A 114 18.73 -5.24 12.83
CA TYR A 114 18.41 -4.30 11.76
C TYR A 114 19.37 -3.12 11.76
N LEU A 115 19.51 -2.53 10.59
CA LEU A 115 20.23 -1.30 10.37
C LEU A 115 19.23 -0.14 10.41
N GLU A 116 19.53 0.84 11.22
CA GLU A 116 18.74 2.05 11.42
C GLU A 116 19.59 3.27 11.06
N THR A 117 18.98 4.28 10.45
CA THR A 117 19.67 5.55 10.18
C THR A 117 19.83 6.36 11.46
N SER A 118 20.93 7.11 11.60
CA SER A 118 21.22 7.88 12.82
C SER A 118 20.20 8.96 13.16
N ASP A 119 19.37 9.37 12.19
CA ASP A 119 18.34 10.40 12.34
C ASP A 119 16.92 9.85 12.53
N VAL A 120 16.68 8.53 12.45
CA VAL A 120 15.30 8.02 12.31
C VAL A 120 15.04 6.77 13.15
N GLN A 121 14.47 6.96 14.33
CA GLN A 121 13.49 6.00 14.84
C GLN A 121 12.15 6.23 14.12
N SER A 122 11.58 5.14 13.59
CA SER A 122 10.16 4.93 13.24
C SER A 122 9.54 5.46 11.92
N ALA A 123 10.29 5.85 10.88
CA ALA A 123 9.68 6.08 9.55
C ALA A 123 9.75 4.83 8.65
N ALA A 124 8.72 4.61 7.82
CA ALA A 124 8.74 3.52 6.85
C ALA A 124 9.88 3.68 5.84
N GLY A 125 10.64 2.62 5.62
CA GLY A 125 11.84 2.63 4.78
C GLY A 125 13.11 3.14 5.46
N SER A 126 13.08 3.44 6.77
CA SER A 126 14.25 3.83 7.59
C SER A 126 14.87 2.69 8.40
N ILE A 127 14.32 1.48 8.26
CA ILE A 127 14.81 0.26 8.90
C ILE A 127 15.08 -0.78 7.81
N ARG A 128 16.29 -1.34 7.81
CA ARG A 128 16.66 -2.49 6.97
C ARG A 128 16.92 -3.69 7.86
N VAL A 129 16.04 -4.69 7.78
CA VAL A 129 16.30 -5.96 8.47
C VAL A 129 17.50 -6.62 7.83
N PHE A 130 18.50 -6.91 8.64
CA PHE A 130 19.78 -7.42 8.19
C PHE A 130 19.90 -8.91 8.52
N GLY A 131 19.31 -9.33 9.63
CA GLY A 131 19.34 -10.72 10.05
C GLY A 131 18.48 -11.03 11.28
N GLU A 132 18.49 -12.31 11.67
CA GLU A 132 17.83 -12.80 12.87
C GLU A 132 18.77 -13.64 13.72
N PHE A 133 18.62 -13.54 15.04
CA PHE A 133 19.28 -14.34 16.05
C PHE A 133 18.29 -15.34 16.67
N HIS A 134 18.70 -16.61 16.75
CA HIS A 134 17.90 -17.71 17.30
C HIS A 134 18.69 -18.46 18.37
N LEU A 135 18.12 -18.64 19.56
CA LEU A 135 18.68 -19.51 20.62
C LEU A 135 18.18 -20.96 20.40
N ASP A 136 19.08 -21.96 20.43
CA ASP A 136 18.86 -23.40 20.21
C ASP A 136 18.71 -23.92 18.76
N SER A 137 19.03 -25.22 18.60
CA SER A 137 19.02 -26.01 17.36
C SER A 137 17.60 -26.35 16.86
N ALA A 138 16.72 -25.36 16.73
CA ALA A 138 15.47 -25.56 16.01
C ALA A 138 15.80 -25.95 14.55
N PRO A 139 15.11 -26.94 13.95
CA PRO A 139 15.39 -27.34 12.58
C PRO A 139 15.19 -26.16 11.63
N VAL A 140 16.17 -25.96 10.75
CA VAL A 140 16.14 -24.97 9.66
C VAL A 140 15.07 -25.43 8.67
N THR A 141 13.87 -24.87 8.76
CA THR A 141 12.80 -25.08 7.78
C THR A 141 12.79 -23.93 6.78
N ALA A 142 13.88 -23.79 6.04
CA ALA A 142 13.96 -23.00 4.83
C ALA A 142 15.29 -23.36 4.18
N ASP A 143 15.31 -24.50 3.47
CA ASP A 143 16.28 -24.73 2.43
C ASP A 143 16.13 -23.60 1.39
N ASP A 144 17.27 -23.02 1.00
CA ASP A 144 17.53 -22.26 -0.24
C ASP A 144 17.52 -20.72 -0.31
N ASP A 145 17.43 -19.93 0.77
CA ASP A 145 17.61 -18.46 0.63
C ASP A 145 18.93 -17.95 1.24
N ASP A 146 19.91 -17.73 0.37
CA ASP A 146 21.26 -17.19 0.63
C ASP A 146 21.28 -15.68 0.99
N ASP A 147 20.14 -14.99 0.99
CA ASP A 147 20.08 -13.52 1.05
C ASP A 147 19.75 -12.93 2.44
N ILE A 148 19.49 -13.75 3.47
CA ILE A 148 19.27 -13.27 4.85
C ILE A 148 20.42 -13.72 5.75
N LEU A 149 21.09 -12.80 6.45
CA LEU A 149 22.10 -13.17 7.46
C LEU A 149 21.41 -13.82 8.67
N ARG A 150 21.48 -15.15 8.76
CA ARG A 150 20.94 -15.89 9.90
C ARG A 150 22.05 -16.19 10.91
N PHE A 151 21.95 -15.63 12.12
CA PHE A 151 22.81 -15.98 13.26
C PHE A 151 22.23 -17.21 13.98
N CYS A 152 22.52 -18.42 13.47
CA CYS A 152 22.11 -19.67 14.11
C CYS A 152 23.32 -20.37 14.75
N PHE A 153 23.26 -20.68 16.05
CA PHE A 153 24.30 -21.45 16.75
C PHE A 153 23.79 -22.78 17.29
N CYS A 154 24.42 -23.87 16.86
CA CYS A 154 24.27 -25.19 17.48
C CYS A 154 25.18 -25.28 18.71
N GLY A 155 24.59 -25.60 19.87
CA GLY A 155 25.36 -25.97 21.06
C GLY A 155 26.18 -27.26 20.87
N PRO A 156 27.07 -27.59 21.81
CA PRO A 156 27.98 -28.73 21.69
C PRO A 156 27.25 -30.06 21.92
N ALA A 157 26.51 -30.53 20.92
CA ALA A 157 26.04 -31.92 20.86
C ALA A 157 25.96 -32.40 19.40
N ARG A 158 26.86 -33.34 19.08
CA ARG A 158 26.93 -34.21 17.89
C ARG A 158 25.66 -34.30 17.04
N VAL A 159 25.69 -33.83 15.78
CA VAL A 159 24.94 -34.46 14.67
C VAL A 159 25.75 -34.34 13.36
N GLN A 160 26.09 -35.48 12.78
CA GLN A 160 26.50 -35.64 11.38
C GLN A 160 25.26 -35.50 10.49
N GLY A 161 25.20 -34.47 9.65
CA GLY A 161 24.14 -34.24 8.66
C GLY A 161 24.56 -33.14 7.67
N PRO A 162 24.03 -33.11 6.44
CA PRO A 162 24.48 -32.20 5.40
C PRO A 162 24.17 -30.75 5.80
N VAL A 163 25.23 -29.95 5.79
CA VAL A 163 25.29 -28.60 6.35
C VAL A 163 24.71 -27.61 5.33
N GLY A 164 23.48 -27.18 5.55
CA GLY A 164 22.88 -25.98 4.95
C GLY A 164 22.71 -24.90 6.02
N SER A 165 23.79 -24.23 6.41
CA SER A 165 23.74 -23.06 7.29
C SER A 165 24.76 -22.02 6.85
N MET A 166 24.30 -20.98 6.14
CA MET A 166 25.15 -19.90 5.66
C MET A 166 25.38 -18.82 6.73
N LEU A 167 26.09 -19.21 7.79
CA LEU A 167 27.16 -18.42 8.37
C LEU A 167 28.27 -19.44 8.55
N CYS A 168 29.05 -19.67 7.50
CA CYS A 168 30.21 -20.52 7.67
C CYS A 168 31.15 -19.79 8.64
N PRO A 169 31.46 -20.32 9.84
CA PRO A 169 32.46 -19.76 10.75
C PRO A 169 33.87 -19.78 10.15
N ARG A 170 34.00 -20.13 8.86
CA ARG A 170 35.25 -20.24 8.11
C ARG A 170 35.88 -18.89 7.77
N LYS A 171 35.14 -17.77 7.76
CA LYS A 171 35.70 -16.42 7.49
C LYS A 171 35.07 -15.29 8.33
N PRO A 172 35.22 -15.28 9.66
CA PRO A 172 34.70 -14.22 10.55
C PRO A 172 35.15 -12.81 10.14
N ASP A 173 36.37 -12.69 9.61
CA ASP A 173 36.92 -11.43 9.13
C ASP A 173 36.09 -10.82 7.99
N LEU A 174 35.48 -11.64 7.12
CA LEU A 174 34.64 -11.15 6.03
C LEU A 174 33.31 -10.60 6.56
N LEU A 175 32.75 -11.21 7.61
CA LEU A 175 31.53 -10.72 8.25
C LEU A 175 31.76 -9.34 8.88
N VAL A 176 32.83 -9.19 9.67
CA VAL A 176 33.19 -7.90 10.29
C VAL A 176 33.43 -6.84 9.21
N ARG A 177 34.09 -7.19 8.10
CA ARG A 177 34.29 -6.28 6.96
C ARG A 177 33.00 -5.90 6.26
N ALA A 178 32.09 -6.85 6.06
CA ALA A 178 30.80 -6.60 5.43
C ALA A 178 29.97 -5.64 6.29
N LEU A 179 29.81 -5.94 7.59
CA LEU A 179 29.09 -5.10 8.54
C LEU A 179 29.71 -3.69 8.61
N ALA A 180 31.05 -3.59 8.58
CA ALA A 180 31.75 -2.31 8.58
C ALA A 180 31.52 -1.53 7.28
N GLY A 181 31.37 -2.22 6.15
CA GLY A 181 31.01 -1.59 4.89
C GLY A 181 29.62 -0.95 4.96
N TYR A 182 28.60 -1.69 5.41
CA TYR A 182 27.24 -1.20 5.53
C TYR A 182 27.11 0.00 6.48
N THR A 183 27.88 0.03 7.55
CA THR A 183 27.84 1.17 8.49
C THR A 183 28.52 2.43 7.98
N LEU A 184 29.40 2.30 6.98
CA LEU A 184 30.12 3.41 6.37
C LEU A 184 29.44 3.91 5.08
N MET A 185 28.42 3.19 4.60
CA MET A 185 27.56 3.65 3.50
C MET A 185 26.77 4.89 3.93
N THR A 186 26.50 5.75 2.97
CA THR A 186 25.43 6.75 3.08
C THR A 186 24.05 6.10 3.05
N ASP A 187 23.02 6.82 3.49
CA ASP A 187 21.63 6.36 3.40
C ASP A 187 21.26 5.94 1.98
N GLU A 188 21.69 6.70 0.96
CA GLU A 188 21.46 6.38 -0.45
C GLU A 188 22.15 5.07 -0.86
N GLU A 189 23.41 4.88 -0.47
CA GLU A 189 24.20 3.68 -0.80
C GLU A 189 23.66 2.42 -0.12
N ALA A 190 23.13 2.55 1.11
CA ALA A 190 22.44 1.48 1.81
C ALA A 190 20.97 1.30 1.36
N GLY A 191 20.51 2.14 0.43
CA GLY A 191 19.19 2.05 -0.19
C GLY A 191 18.03 2.54 0.68
N PHE A 192 18.28 3.38 1.70
CA PHE A 192 17.23 4.04 2.48
C PHE A 192 16.52 5.13 1.65
N ASN A 193 15.30 5.49 2.07
CA ASN A 193 14.55 6.56 1.44
C ASN A 193 15.14 7.93 1.83
N THR A 194 15.85 8.57 0.90
CA THR A 194 16.47 9.89 1.10
C THR A 194 15.56 11.08 0.76
N PHE A 195 14.34 10.83 0.30
CA PHE A 195 13.36 11.87 -0.04
C PHE A 195 12.56 12.34 1.17
N VAL A 196 12.42 11.48 2.19
CA VAL A 196 11.88 11.83 3.50
C VAL A 196 13.02 12.35 4.37
N LYS A 197 12.94 13.61 4.79
CA LYS A 197 13.99 14.30 5.54
C LYS A 197 13.56 14.56 6.98
N ARG A 198 14.51 14.83 7.86
CA ARG A 198 14.28 15.28 9.23
C ARG A 198 15.29 16.39 9.57
N ARG A 199 14.97 17.32 10.46
CA ARG A 199 15.90 18.43 10.83
C ARG A 199 16.81 18.06 12.00
N THR A 200 16.25 17.34 12.98
CA THR A 200 16.93 16.74 14.13
C THR A 200 16.26 15.41 14.45
N PRO A 201 16.92 14.44 15.12
CA PRO A 201 16.33 13.15 15.44
C PRO A 201 14.96 13.22 16.14
N GLU A 202 14.71 14.29 16.92
CA GLU A 202 13.47 14.54 17.67
C GLU A 202 12.38 15.30 16.87
N SER A 203 12.68 15.76 15.65
CA SER A 203 11.74 16.52 14.81
C SER A 203 10.89 15.63 13.92
N ASP A 204 9.70 16.11 13.53
CA ASP A 204 8.87 15.39 12.56
C ASP A 204 9.58 15.24 11.20
N SER A 205 9.40 14.07 10.59
CA SER A 205 9.84 13.84 9.21
C SER A 205 9.09 14.76 8.24
N TYR A 206 9.68 15.12 7.11
CA TYR A 206 9.07 15.99 6.11
C TYR A 206 9.51 15.64 4.68
N VAL A 207 8.67 15.96 3.71
CA VAL A 207 9.00 15.93 2.28
C VAL A 207 8.95 17.36 1.74
N THR A 208 9.81 17.69 0.78
CA THR A 208 9.81 19.00 0.10
C THR A 208 9.63 18.78 -1.39
N PHE A 209 8.68 19.50 -1.98
CA PHE A 209 8.43 19.52 -3.41
C PHE A 209 9.22 20.64 -4.10
N HIS A 210 9.36 20.57 -5.43
CA HIS A 210 10.16 21.51 -6.22
C HIS A 210 9.80 23.00 -6.02
N GLN A 211 8.57 23.34 -5.65
CA GLN A 211 8.14 24.72 -5.35
C GLN A 211 8.37 25.14 -3.89
N SER A 212 9.21 24.43 -3.13
CA SER A 212 9.43 24.64 -1.69
C SER A 212 8.19 24.42 -0.81
N HIS A 213 7.16 23.74 -1.32
CA HIS A 213 6.08 23.22 -0.49
C HIS A 213 6.63 22.08 0.36
N THR A 214 6.66 22.29 1.67
CA THR A 214 7.11 21.30 2.64
C THR A 214 5.93 20.76 3.41
N PHE A 215 5.81 19.42 3.45
CA PHE A 215 4.80 18.71 4.22
C PHE A 215 5.47 17.87 5.29
N ARG A 216 5.07 18.06 6.54
CA ARG A 216 5.51 17.25 7.69
C ARG A 216 4.67 16.00 7.78
N LEU A 217 5.33 14.86 7.82
CA LEU A 217 4.73 13.53 7.84
C LEU A 217 4.50 13.08 9.28
N ARG A 218 3.37 12.43 9.52
CA ARG A 218 3.14 11.69 10.76
C ARG A 218 4.00 10.42 10.74
N PRO A 219 4.45 9.95 11.92
CA PRO A 219 5.28 8.75 12.02
C PRO A 219 4.51 7.48 11.62
N GLU A 220 3.20 7.45 11.89
CA GLU A 220 2.33 6.32 11.54
C GLU A 220 1.98 6.35 10.04
N LEU A 221 2.19 5.21 9.39
CA LEU A 221 1.75 5.00 8.02
C LEU A 221 0.23 4.87 7.95
N MET A 222 -0.36 5.49 6.94
CA MET A 222 -1.77 5.28 6.61
C MET A 222 -1.97 4.00 5.80
N ALA A 223 -1.05 3.72 4.88
CA ALA A 223 -1.07 2.53 4.04
C ALA A 223 0.35 2.19 3.60
N THR A 224 0.63 0.89 3.47
CA THR A 224 1.86 0.36 2.89
C THR A 224 1.52 -0.91 2.12
N ALA A 225 2.15 -1.11 0.96
CA ALA A 225 2.13 -2.40 0.29
C ALA A 225 2.75 -3.48 1.18
N ASP A 226 2.16 -4.66 1.16
CA ASP A 226 2.59 -5.89 1.84
C ASP A 226 3.40 -6.82 0.90
N TYR A 227 3.39 -6.57 -0.40
CA TYR A 227 4.18 -7.26 -1.42
C TYR A 227 5.53 -6.57 -1.69
N ILE A 228 6.53 -7.38 -2.10
CA ILE A 228 7.87 -6.92 -2.47
C ILE A 228 7.88 -6.37 -3.91
N VAL A 229 7.15 -7.03 -4.81
CA VAL A 229 7.11 -6.65 -6.23
C VAL A 229 5.77 -6.03 -6.58
N GLY A 230 5.79 -4.71 -6.79
CA GLY A 230 4.65 -3.98 -7.32
C GLY A 230 4.84 -2.47 -7.22
N PRO A 231 3.77 -1.68 -7.20
CA PRO A 231 3.84 -0.23 -7.05
C PRO A 231 4.56 0.24 -5.76
N GLY A 232 4.67 -0.60 -4.73
CA GLY A 232 5.33 -0.23 -3.47
C GLY A 232 4.70 1.01 -2.83
N THR A 233 3.36 1.10 -2.90
CA THR A 233 2.62 2.28 -2.47
C THR A 233 2.80 2.50 -0.97
N THR A 234 3.15 3.72 -0.57
CA THR A 234 3.26 4.13 0.84
C THR A 234 2.59 5.47 1.03
N CYS A 235 1.67 5.57 1.99
CA CYS A 235 0.90 6.77 2.28
C CYS A 235 1.16 7.27 3.70
N TYR A 236 1.41 8.57 3.83
CA TYR A 236 1.56 9.27 5.11
C TYR A 236 0.48 10.32 5.28
N ALA A 237 -0.06 10.45 6.48
CA ALA A 237 -0.79 11.64 6.89
C ALA A 237 0.22 12.79 7.05
N ALA A 238 -0.13 13.99 6.61
CA ALA A 238 0.77 15.13 6.64
C ALA A 238 0.08 16.47 6.89
N SER A 239 0.88 17.47 7.27
CA SER A 239 0.46 18.87 7.45
C SER A 239 1.55 19.84 6.98
N THR A 240 1.15 21.05 6.57
CA THR A 240 2.08 22.13 6.21
C THR A 240 2.74 22.80 7.42
N GLN A 241 2.14 22.66 8.62
CA GLN A 241 2.66 23.18 9.90
C GLN A 241 2.80 22.07 10.94
N THR A 242 3.66 22.27 11.96
CA THR A 242 3.85 21.31 13.09
C THR A 242 2.63 21.27 13.99
N ALA A 243 1.96 22.41 14.16
CA ALA A 243 0.80 22.55 15.02
C ALA A 243 -0.48 22.49 14.16
N GLY A 244 -1.21 21.38 14.25
CA GLY A 244 -2.48 21.16 13.55
C GLY A 244 -2.78 19.67 13.40
N GLU A 245 -4.04 19.30 13.16
CA GLU A 245 -4.39 17.95 12.70
C GLU A 245 -3.95 17.77 11.24
N PRO A 246 -3.46 16.59 10.84
CA PRO A 246 -3.08 16.36 9.46
C PRO A 246 -4.28 16.55 8.52
N ASP A 247 -4.02 17.06 7.32
CA ASP A 247 -5.04 17.38 6.33
C ASP A 247 -4.70 16.95 4.91
N THR A 248 -3.50 16.43 4.75
CA THR A 248 -2.90 16.06 3.48
C THR A 248 -2.48 14.60 3.55
N VAL A 249 -2.56 13.92 2.42
CA VAL A 249 -1.97 12.60 2.20
C VAL A 249 -0.74 12.78 1.31
N ILE A 250 0.40 12.23 1.73
CA ILE A 250 1.61 12.11 0.92
C ILE A 250 1.74 10.66 0.49
N LYS A 251 1.62 10.42 -0.82
CA LYS A 251 1.68 9.09 -1.43
C LYS A 251 2.96 8.92 -2.22
N PHE A 252 3.75 7.91 -1.89
CA PHE A 252 4.87 7.42 -2.70
C PHE A 252 4.43 6.18 -3.47
N SER A 253 4.77 6.08 -4.75
CA SER A 253 4.52 4.86 -5.54
C SER A 253 5.38 4.80 -6.80
N TRP A 254 5.75 3.59 -7.20
CA TRP A 254 6.36 3.28 -8.49
C TRP A 254 5.28 3.17 -9.56
N ARG A 255 5.43 3.96 -10.62
CA ARG A 255 4.52 4.01 -11.76
C ARG A 255 5.25 3.76 -13.07
N GLU A 256 4.49 3.53 -14.13
CA GLU A 256 5.05 3.43 -15.47
C GLU A 256 5.73 4.75 -15.88
N ASP A 257 6.77 4.65 -16.71
CA ASP A 257 7.48 5.78 -17.31
C ASP A 257 6.66 6.43 -18.45
N GLN A 258 5.49 6.93 -18.07
CA GLN A 258 4.55 7.68 -18.91
C GLN A 258 4.01 8.87 -18.11
N GLU A 259 3.30 9.80 -18.76
CA GLU A 259 2.60 10.85 -18.02
C GLU A 259 1.57 10.20 -17.05
N PRO A 260 1.62 10.51 -15.74
CA PRO A 260 0.74 9.88 -14.77
C PRO A 260 -0.73 10.25 -15.02
N THR A 261 -1.54 9.26 -15.43
CA THR A 261 -2.98 9.41 -15.70
C THR A 261 -3.71 10.06 -14.52
N GLU A 262 -3.48 9.59 -13.30
CA GLU A 262 -4.11 10.10 -12.08
C GLU A 262 -3.82 11.60 -11.89
N VAL A 263 -2.55 12.00 -11.88
CA VAL A 263 -2.13 13.40 -11.70
C VAL A 263 -2.72 14.28 -12.80
N ARG A 264 -2.65 13.84 -14.06
CA ARG A 264 -3.20 14.59 -15.21
C ARG A 264 -4.70 14.80 -15.08
N LEU A 265 -5.45 13.74 -14.72
CA LEU A 265 -6.91 13.82 -14.60
C LEU A 265 -7.37 14.57 -13.36
N LEU A 266 -6.61 14.53 -12.26
CA LEU A 266 -6.87 15.37 -11.08
C LEU A 266 -6.66 16.86 -11.41
N LYS A 267 -5.58 17.22 -12.13
CA LYS A 267 -5.39 18.59 -12.63
C LYS A 267 -6.55 19.03 -13.52
N LEU A 268 -6.93 18.17 -14.47
CA LEU A 268 -8.03 18.44 -15.39
C LEU A 268 -9.38 18.60 -14.67
N ALA A 269 -9.68 17.74 -13.69
CA ALA A 269 -10.88 17.84 -12.87
C ALA A 269 -10.91 19.16 -12.09
N HIS A 270 -9.76 19.59 -11.54
CA HIS A 270 -9.63 20.87 -10.85
C HIS A 270 -9.82 22.06 -11.80
N GLU A 271 -9.14 22.09 -12.94
CA GLU A 271 -9.27 23.13 -13.97
C GLU A 271 -10.72 23.28 -14.48
N ARG A 272 -11.44 22.15 -14.56
CA ARG A 272 -12.85 22.11 -14.97
C ARG A 272 -13.83 22.26 -13.80
N ASN A 273 -13.35 22.63 -12.61
CA ASN A 273 -14.14 22.90 -11.41
C ASN A 273 -15.07 21.74 -11.01
N ALA A 274 -14.55 20.50 -11.07
CA ALA A 274 -15.23 19.34 -10.50
C ALA A 274 -15.36 19.47 -8.98
N TRP A 275 -16.56 19.24 -8.46
CA TRP A 275 -16.85 19.24 -7.03
C TRP A 275 -16.80 17.82 -6.47
N GLY A 276 -16.42 17.66 -5.19
CA GLY A 276 -16.43 16.37 -4.49
C GLY A 276 -15.31 15.39 -4.89
N VAL A 277 -14.26 15.88 -5.53
CA VAL A 277 -13.09 15.11 -5.98
C VAL A 277 -11.88 15.48 -5.12
N ILE A 278 -11.02 14.50 -4.81
CA ILE A 278 -9.75 14.74 -4.13
C ILE A 278 -8.93 15.80 -4.88
N GLN A 279 -8.32 16.72 -4.14
CA GLN A 279 -7.54 17.81 -4.73
C GLN A 279 -6.05 17.46 -4.72
N LEU A 280 -5.42 17.62 -5.89
CA LEU A 280 -3.97 17.55 -6.02
C LEU A 280 -3.35 18.86 -5.50
N LEU A 281 -2.48 18.76 -4.50
CA LEU A 281 -1.71 19.88 -3.96
C LEU A 281 -0.36 20.02 -4.68
N ASP A 282 0.35 18.92 -4.85
CA ASP A 282 1.67 18.90 -5.49
C ASP A 282 2.02 17.48 -6.00
N HIS A 283 2.99 17.39 -6.90
CA HIS A 283 3.51 16.11 -7.40
C HIS A 283 4.97 16.28 -7.83
N GLN A 284 5.76 15.23 -7.67
CA GLN A 284 7.14 15.18 -8.16
C GLN A 284 7.57 13.77 -8.53
N ASP A 285 8.38 13.69 -9.58
CA ASP A 285 9.10 12.48 -9.96
C ASP A 285 10.44 12.49 -9.23
N LEU A 286 10.72 11.41 -8.50
CA LEU A 286 11.85 11.33 -7.58
C LEU A 286 13.06 10.67 -8.23
N VAL A 287 12.86 9.45 -8.75
CA VAL A 287 13.93 8.66 -9.39
C VAL A 287 13.33 7.63 -10.33
N SER A 288 14.04 7.27 -11.40
CA SER A 288 13.65 6.18 -12.29
C SER A 288 14.48 4.92 -12.08
N VAL A 289 13.89 3.76 -12.37
CA VAL A 289 14.61 2.47 -12.38
C VAL A 289 15.76 2.51 -13.38
N ALA A 290 15.59 3.16 -14.54
CA ALA A 290 16.66 3.35 -15.52
C ALA A 290 17.84 4.15 -14.95
N HIS A 291 17.57 5.22 -14.18
CA HIS A 291 18.62 5.99 -13.49
C HIS A 291 19.32 5.15 -12.42
N LEU A 292 18.55 4.47 -11.56
CA LEU A 292 19.09 3.53 -10.57
C LEU A 292 19.91 2.41 -11.22
N ARG A 293 19.60 2.06 -12.47
CA ARG A 293 20.28 0.99 -13.22
C ARG A 293 21.29 1.46 -14.26
N GLN A 294 21.57 2.76 -14.32
CA GLN A 294 22.56 3.33 -15.23
C GLN A 294 23.92 2.63 -15.04
N GLU A 295 24.67 2.43 -16.13
CA GLU A 295 25.99 1.76 -16.13
C GLU A 295 25.99 0.25 -15.88
N MET A 296 24.81 -0.36 -15.64
CA MET A 296 24.67 -1.81 -15.57
C MET A 296 24.22 -2.41 -16.91
N GLY A 297 24.77 -3.58 -17.24
CA GLY A 297 24.41 -4.36 -18.43
C GLY A 297 23.41 -5.46 -18.10
N PHE A 298 22.21 -5.39 -18.69
CA PHE A 298 21.15 -6.37 -18.47
C PHE A 298 21.03 -7.34 -19.65
N PRO A 299 20.86 -8.66 -19.41
CA PRO A 299 20.73 -9.64 -20.49
C PRO A 299 19.38 -9.56 -21.22
N ARG A 300 18.39 -8.89 -20.62
CA ARG A 300 17.07 -8.65 -21.20
C ARG A 300 16.60 -7.23 -20.86
N PRO A 301 15.73 -6.62 -21.69
CA PRO A 301 15.09 -5.36 -21.36
C PRO A 301 14.33 -5.44 -20.05
N PHE A 302 14.28 -4.33 -19.32
CA PHE A 302 13.44 -4.16 -18.14
C PHE A 302 12.45 -3.03 -18.37
N ALA A 303 11.28 -3.12 -17.73
CA ALA A 303 10.32 -2.03 -17.73
C ALA A 303 10.87 -0.87 -16.89
N ASN A 304 10.97 0.32 -17.48
CA ASN A 304 11.29 1.50 -16.70
C ASN A 304 10.08 1.90 -15.84
N ARG A 305 10.36 2.29 -14.60
CA ARG A 305 9.39 2.79 -13.64
C ARG A 305 9.93 4.05 -13.00
N ILE A 306 9.04 4.96 -12.65
CA ILE A 306 9.38 6.19 -11.93
C ILE A 306 8.79 6.10 -10.53
N LEU A 307 9.62 6.30 -9.51
CA LEU A 307 9.15 6.57 -8.16
C LEU A 307 8.61 8.00 -8.13
N SER A 308 7.34 8.14 -7.79
CA SER A 308 6.65 9.41 -7.72
C SER A 308 6.16 9.68 -6.31
N CYS A 309 6.09 10.96 -5.95
CA CYS A 309 5.51 11.46 -4.71
C CYS A 309 4.39 12.44 -5.05
N VAL A 310 3.21 12.22 -4.48
CA VAL A 310 1.99 12.98 -4.76
C VAL A 310 1.38 13.45 -3.45
N ALA A 311 1.03 14.73 -3.37
CA ALA A 311 0.36 15.35 -2.23
C ALA A 311 -1.10 15.65 -2.56
N THR A 312 -2.04 15.16 -1.76
CA THR A 312 -3.49 15.34 -1.98
C THR A 312 -4.26 15.73 -0.72
N THR A 313 -5.39 16.42 -0.86
CA THR A 313 -6.28 16.84 0.23
C THR A 313 -7.76 16.68 -0.15
N PRO A 314 -8.71 16.40 0.77
CA PRO A 314 -8.52 16.22 2.22
C PRO A 314 -7.96 14.84 2.62
N LEU A 315 -7.30 14.81 3.77
CA LEU A 315 -7.18 13.60 4.58
C LEU A 315 -8.56 13.25 5.16
N GLY A 316 -9.17 12.15 4.70
CA GLY A 316 -10.45 11.65 5.19
C GLY A 316 -10.36 10.23 5.74
N ARG A 317 -11.47 9.76 6.30
CA ARG A 317 -11.63 8.38 6.76
C ARG A 317 -12.21 7.54 5.62
N PRO A 318 -11.82 6.28 5.43
CA PRO A 318 -12.49 5.42 4.47
C PRO A 318 -14.00 5.33 4.70
N ILE A 319 -14.78 5.19 3.63
CA ILE A 319 -16.25 5.25 3.68
C ILE A 319 -16.87 4.24 4.67
N ARG A 320 -16.25 3.06 4.83
CA ARG A 320 -16.69 1.99 5.74
C ARG A 320 -16.56 2.36 7.22
N GLN A 321 -15.75 3.36 7.55
CA GLN A 321 -15.52 3.80 8.93
C GLN A 321 -16.53 4.87 9.37
N PHE A 322 -17.68 4.99 8.72
CA PHE A 322 -18.73 5.94 9.11
C PHE A 322 -19.11 5.76 10.59
N ALA A 323 -19.36 6.88 11.28
CA ALA A 323 -19.75 6.93 12.68
C ALA A 323 -21.24 6.70 12.90
N SER A 324 -22.05 6.90 11.85
CA SER A 324 -23.50 6.66 11.88
C SER A 324 -24.08 6.46 10.48
N ILE A 325 -25.21 5.77 10.38
CA ILE A 325 -25.93 5.59 9.11
C ILE A 325 -26.24 6.93 8.43
N PRO A 326 -26.74 7.99 9.12
CA PRO A 326 -26.90 9.30 8.51
C PRO A 326 -25.61 9.84 7.88
N GLU A 327 -24.46 9.72 8.55
CA GLU A 327 -23.18 10.18 7.99
C GLU A 327 -22.84 9.43 6.69
N LEU A 328 -23.00 8.11 6.68
CA LEU A 328 -22.81 7.30 5.47
C LEU A 328 -23.71 7.75 4.33
N LEU A 329 -25.01 7.94 4.60
CA LEU A 329 -25.97 8.33 3.57
C LEU A 329 -25.71 9.74 3.03
N GLU A 330 -25.29 10.66 3.89
CA GLU A 330 -24.86 12.00 3.46
C GLU A 330 -23.58 11.97 2.62
N ALA A 331 -22.62 11.11 2.96
CA ALA A 331 -21.42 10.90 2.17
C ALA A 331 -21.75 10.27 0.80
N LEU A 332 -22.60 9.23 0.74
CA LEU A 332 -23.06 8.61 -0.50
C LEU A 332 -23.84 9.59 -1.39
N ARG A 333 -24.70 10.44 -0.81
CA ARG A 333 -25.35 11.55 -1.53
C ARG A 333 -24.32 12.48 -2.19
N ASP A 334 -23.30 12.89 -1.44
CA ASP A 334 -22.28 13.80 -1.94
C ASP A 334 -21.39 13.11 -3.00
N LEU A 335 -21.16 11.80 -2.91
CA LEU A 335 -20.50 11.02 -3.96
C LEU A 335 -21.31 10.98 -5.26
N VAL A 336 -22.65 10.86 -5.19
CA VAL A 336 -23.51 10.99 -6.39
C VAL A 336 -23.34 12.37 -7.03
N ARG A 337 -23.30 13.44 -6.21
CA ARG A 337 -23.07 14.81 -6.69
C ARG A 337 -21.65 14.99 -7.27
N ALA A 338 -20.65 14.34 -6.68
CA ALA A 338 -19.29 14.33 -7.17
C ALA A 338 -19.20 13.67 -8.54
N LEU A 339 -19.79 12.49 -8.70
CA LEU A 339 -19.88 11.79 -9.99
C LEU A 339 -20.64 12.61 -11.04
N ARG A 340 -21.75 13.28 -10.67
CA ARG A 340 -22.45 14.23 -11.54
C ARG A 340 -21.53 15.35 -11.99
N SER A 341 -20.83 15.97 -11.05
CA SER A 341 -19.93 17.09 -11.35
C SER A 341 -18.76 16.66 -12.23
N LEU A 342 -18.22 15.46 -11.99
CA LEU A 342 -17.10 14.90 -12.75
C LEU A 342 -17.53 14.62 -14.21
N TYR A 343 -18.71 14.03 -14.41
CA TYR A 343 -19.25 13.77 -15.74
C TYR A 343 -19.67 15.05 -16.47
N VAL A 344 -20.49 15.89 -15.83
CA VAL A 344 -21.13 17.04 -16.48
C VAL A 344 -20.16 18.21 -16.66
N LYS A 345 -19.39 18.58 -15.62
CA LYS A 345 -18.49 19.73 -15.68
C LYS A 345 -17.11 19.34 -16.19
N ALA A 346 -16.54 18.28 -15.62
CA ALA A 346 -15.18 17.88 -15.96
C ALA A 346 -15.08 16.93 -17.15
N ARG A 347 -16.20 16.40 -17.66
CA ARG A 347 -16.22 15.46 -18.79
C ARG A 347 -15.29 14.26 -18.55
N ILE A 348 -15.26 13.78 -17.31
CA ILE A 348 -14.46 12.63 -16.88
C ILE A 348 -15.39 11.54 -16.35
N LEU A 349 -15.09 10.28 -16.65
CA LEU A 349 -15.66 9.11 -15.96
C LEU A 349 -14.63 8.56 -14.97
N HIS A 350 -15.10 8.11 -13.81
CA HIS A 350 -14.21 7.55 -12.77
C HIS A 350 -13.76 6.13 -13.13
N ARG A 351 -14.71 5.27 -13.53
CA ARG A 351 -14.55 3.88 -13.98
C ARG A 351 -14.04 2.87 -12.95
N ASP A 352 -13.66 3.32 -11.76
CA ASP A 352 -13.25 2.45 -10.66
C ASP A 352 -13.85 2.85 -9.31
N VAL A 353 -15.18 3.01 -9.26
CA VAL A 353 -15.89 3.32 -8.01
C VAL A 353 -15.99 2.04 -7.15
N ALA A 354 -15.32 2.04 -6.00
CA ALA A 354 -15.25 0.90 -5.07
C ALA A 354 -15.00 1.39 -3.64
N ILE A 355 -15.22 0.56 -2.62
CA ILE A 355 -15.11 0.95 -1.18
C ILE A 355 -13.78 1.65 -0.89
N LYS A 356 -12.66 1.10 -1.36
CA LYS A 356 -11.30 1.65 -1.15
C LYS A 356 -11.06 3.04 -1.74
N ASN A 357 -11.84 3.44 -2.74
CA ASN A 357 -11.67 4.70 -3.47
C ASN A 357 -12.61 5.81 -2.96
N LEU A 358 -13.26 5.61 -1.81
CA LEU A 358 -14.24 6.53 -1.24
C LEU A 358 -13.89 6.89 0.20
N ILE A 359 -13.89 8.19 0.49
CA ILE A 359 -13.65 8.68 1.86
C ILE A 359 -14.76 9.60 2.35
N ILE A 360 -14.92 9.61 3.66
CA ILE A 360 -15.65 10.62 4.42
C ILE A 360 -14.64 11.73 4.78
N ALA A 361 -14.85 12.90 4.20
CA ALA A 361 -14.04 14.07 4.47
C ALA A 361 -14.35 14.64 5.87
N PRO A 362 -13.35 15.19 6.57
CA PRO A 362 -13.56 15.86 7.85
C PRO A 362 -14.49 17.06 7.66
N HIS A 363 -15.39 17.29 8.62
CA HIS A 363 -16.36 18.37 8.56
C HIS A 363 -15.71 19.73 8.81
N ARG A 364 -15.08 20.30 7.77
CA ARG A 364 -14.34 21.56 7.83
C ARG A 364 -15.16 22.79 7.45
N SER A 365 -16.25 22.60 6.69
CA SER A 365 -17.19 23.65 6.31
C SER A 365 -18.58 23.07 6.06
N ALA A 366 -19.62 23.86 6.29
CA ALA A 366 -21.00 23.45 6.06
C ALA A 366 -21.28 23.11 4.58
N ASP A 367 -20.56 23.75 3.65
CA ASP A 367 -20.73 23.60 2.20
C ASP A 367 -19.73 22.61 1.56
N GLY A 368 -18.83 22.02 2.36
CA GLY A 368 -17.85 21.04 1.88
C GLY A 368 -18.47 19.66 1.62
N PRO A 369 -17.95 18.89 0.64
CA PRO A 369 -18.42 17.53 0.41
C PRO A 369 -18.14 16.65 1.64
N LYS A 370 -19.13 15.90 2.11
CA LYS A 370 -18.93 14.86 3.12
C LYS A 370 -18.32 13.60 2.51
N GLY A 371 -18.71 13.23 1.29
CA GLY A 371 -18.13 12.13 0.53
C GLY A 371 -17.22 12.63 -0.58
N VAL A 372 -16.01 12.07 -0.69
CA VAL A 372 -15.01 12.47 -1.70
C VAL A 372 -14.48 11.26 -2.46
N LEU A 373 -14.36 11.41 -3.79
CA LEU A 373 -13.78 10.42 -4.70
C LEU A 373 -12.24 10.48 -4.69
N LEU A 374 -11.61 9.31 -4.53
CA LEU A 374 -10.16 9.09 -4.64
C LEU A 374 -9.82 8.30 -5.92
N ASP A 375 -8.53 8.23 -6.23
CA ASP A 375 -7.93 7.33 -7.23
C ASP A 375 -8.44 7.50 -8.68
N PHE A 376 -7.67 8.26 -9.46
CA PHE A 376 -7.96 8.55 -10.86
C PHE A 376 -7.09 7.74 -11.83
N ASN A 377 -6.54 6.61 -11.40
CA ASN A 377 -5.66 5.78 -12.24
C ASN A 377 -6.38 5.22 -13.48
N PHE A 378 -7.67 4.87 -13.35
CA PHE A 378 -8.49 4.32 -14.43
C PHE A 378 -9.49 5.31 -15.04
N ALA A 379 -9.49 6.55 -14.58
CA ALA A 379 -10.43 7.57 -15.04
C ALA A 379 -10.23 7.88 -16.54
N LEU A 380 -11.29 8.33 -17.20
CA LEU A 380 -11.33 8.58 -18.64
C LEU A 380 -11.77 10.01 -18.92
N ASP A 381 -10.91 10.77 -19.60
CA ASP A 381 -11.28 12.06 -20.20
C ASP A 381 -12.09 11.83 -21.48
N LEU A 382 -13.37 12.23 -21.45
CA LEU A 382 -14.31 12.06 -22.55
C LEU A 382 -13.98 12.95 -23.76
N ASP A 383 -13.08 13.91 -23.62
CA ASP A 383 -12.58 14.72 -24.74
C ASP A 383 -11.37 14.09 -25.44
N ASN A 384 -10.73 13.10 -24.83
CA ASN A 384 -9.50 12.47 -25.31
C ASN A 384 -9.60 10.93 -25.26
N VAL A 385 -10.71 10.39 -25.76
CA VAL A 385 -11.02 8.94 -25.72
C VAL A 385 -10.18 8.16 -26.73
N ARG A 386 -9.66 7.00 -26.32
CA ARG A 386 -8.94 6.10 -27.23
C ARG A 386 -9.93 5.28 -28.08
N PRO A 387 -9.51 4.76 -29.25
CA PRO A 387 -10.39 3.92 -30.07
C PRO A 387 -10.89 2.68 -29.32
N VAL A 388 -10.03 2.08 -28.50
CA VAL A 388 -10.32 0.93 -27.65
C VAL A 388 -10.02 1.29 -26.21
N GLU A 389 -11.03 1.22 -25.36
CA GLU A 389 -10.90 1.44 -23.92
C GLU A 389 -10.82 0.07 -23.23
N PRO A 390 -9.86 -0.14 -22.31
CA PRO A 390 -9.75 -1.39 -21.58
C PRO A 390 -10.96 -1.61 -20.68
N MET A 391 -11.30 -2.87 -20.42
CA MET A 391 -12.23 -3.20 -19.34
C MET A 391 -11.50 -3.00 -18.01
N VAL A 392 -11.97 -2.05 -17.20
CA VAL A 392 -11.35 -1.65 -15.93
C VAL A 392 -12.44 -1.50 -14.88
N GLY A 393 -12.06 -1.63 -13.61
CA GLY A 393 -12.95 -1.55 -12.45
C GLY A 393 -12.60 -2.61 -11.43
N SER A 394 -12.97 -2.36 -10.18
CA SER A 394 -12.70 -3.26 -9.06
C SER A 394 -13.68 -4.43 -8.99
N ASP A 395 -13.16 -5.62 -8.67
CA ASP A 395 -13.93 -6.84 -8.43
C ASP A 395 -15.04 -6.61 -7.40
N GLY A 396 -16.18 -7.28 -7.58
CA GLY A 396 -17.36 -7.05 -6.73
C GLY A 396 -18.15 -5.76 -7.06
N PHE A 397 -17.52 -4.73 -7.64
CA PHE A 397 -18.14 -3.42 -7.89
C PHE A 397 -18.35 -3.07 -9.37
N MET A 398 -17.75 -3.81 -10.31
CA MET A 398 -17.98 -3.56 -11.74
C MET A 398 -19.46 -3.68 -12.13
N ALA A 399 -19.94 -2.75 -12.93
CA ALA A 399 -21.32 -2.72 -13.43
C ALA A 399 -21.61 -3.83 -14.47
N ILE A 400 -22.87 -4.26 -14.57
CA ILE A 400 -23.33 -5.37 -15.43
C ILE A 400 -22.97 -5.13 -16.90
N GLY A 401 -23.17 -3.89 -17.38
CA GLY A 401 -22.84 -3.51 -18.76
C GLY A 401 -21.34 -3.68 -19.06
N ILE A 402 -20.47 -3.33 -18.12
CA ILE A 402 -19.01 -3.43 -18.25
C ILE A 402 -18.57 -4.87 -18.31
N LEU A 403 -19.10 -5.71 -17.42
CA LEU A 403 -18.86 -7.16 -17.39
C LEU A 403 -19.34 -7.84 -18.68
N SER A 404 -20.27 -7.21 -19.41
CA SER A 404 -20.76 -7.65 -20.72
C SER A 404 -20.00 -7.04 -21.90
N GLY A 405 -18.90 -6.32 -21.65
CA GLY A 405 -18.05 -5.69 -22.68
C GLY A 405 -18.60 -4.37 -23.24
N GLN A 406 -19.57 -3.74 -22.59
CA GLN A 406 -20.04 -2.41 -23.00
C GLN A 406 -19.02 -1.33 -22.66
N ARG A 407 -19.07 -0.21 -23.40
CA ARG A 407 -18.29 0.98 -23.08
C ARG A 407 -18.77 1.62 -21.78
N HIS A 408 -17.82 2.09 -20.98
CA HIS A 408 -18.10 2.82 -19.75
C HIS A 408 -18.90 4.12 -20.02
N THR A 409 -19.80 4.43 -19.09
CA THR A 409 -20.68 5.61 -19.13
C THR A 409 -20.89 6.10 -17.69
N TYR A 410 -21.49 7.29 -17.53
CA TYR A 410 -21.80 7.86 -16.21
C TYR A 410 -22.70 6.94 -15.35
N ARG A 411 -23.60 6.18 -15.99
CA ARG A 411 -24.50 5.26 -15.29
C ARG A 411 -23.71 4.16 -14.59
N HIS A 412 -22.64 3.66 -15.22
CA HIS A 412 -21.85 2.58 -14.65
C HIS A 412 -21.11 3.00 -13.37
N ASP A 413 -20.63 4.25 -13.28
CA ASP A 413 -20.07 4.79 -12.04
C ASP A 413 -21.12 4.84 -10.91
N LEU A 414 -22.37 5.21 -11.22
CA LEU A 414 -23.49 5.21 -10.26
C LEU A 414 -23.95 3.80 -9.87
N GLU A 415 -23.92 2.86 -10.81
CA GLU A 415 -24.23 1.45 -10.55
C GLU A 415 -23.19 0.83 -9.61
N SER A 416 -21.90 1.12 -9.82
CA SER A 416 -20.83 0.75 -8.92
C SER A 416 -20.98 1.38 -7.53
N LEU A 417 -21.38 2.65 -7.43
CA LEU A 417 -21.69 3.29 -6.14
C LEU A 417 -22.87 2.62 -5.43
N PHE A 418 -23.89 2.19 -6.17
CA PHE A 418 -24.99 1.41 -5.60
C PHE A 418 -24.53 0.05 -5.09
N TYR A 419 -23.63 -0.62 -5.80
CA TYR A 419 -23.02 -1.84 -5.29
C TYR A 419 -22.21 -1.59 -4.01
N VAL A 420 -21.44 -0.50 -3.92
CA VAL A 420 -20.80 -0.11 -2.65
C VAL A 420 -21.81 -0.02 -1.51
N PHE A 421 -22.94 0.64 -1.72
CA PHE A 421 -24.01 0.72 -0.72
C PHE A 421 -24.53 -0.67 -0.32
N LEU A 422 -24.76 -1.58 -1.28
CA LEU A 422 -25.21 -2.94 -0.98
C LEU A 422 -24.16 -3.75 -0.21
N TRP A 423 -22.89 -3.67 -0.60
CA TRP A 423 -21.78 -4.33 0.09
C TRP A 423 -21.69 -3.88 1.55
N ILE A 424 -21.75 -2.57 1.80
CA ILE A 424 -21.76 -2.02 3.17
C ILE A 424 -23.01 -2.49 3.94
N ALA A 425 -24.19 -2.49 3.31
CA ALA A 425 -25.44 -2.87 3.97
C ALA A 425 -25.55 -4.37 4.30
N ILE A 426 -24.85 -5.22 3.55
CA ILE A 426 -24.84 -6.68 3.75
C ILE A 426 -23.72 -7.09 4.71
N ALA A 427 -22.49 -6.65 4.46
CA ALA A 427 -21.32 -7.09 5.22
C ALA A 427 -21.09 -6.26 6.48
N ASN A 428 -21.16 -4.92 6.37
CA ASN A 428 -20.88 -3.94 7.44
C ASN A 428 -19.67 -4.32 8.32
N ASP A 429 -18.59 -4.80 7.71
CA ASP A 429 -17.43 -5.32 8.45
C ASP A 429 -16.60 -4.20 9.10
N GLY A 430 -16.56 -3.01 8.47
CA GLY A 430 -15.88 -1.82 8.96
C GLY A 430 -14.35 -1.91 8.96
N VAL A 431 -13.78 -3.01 8.44
CA VAL A 431 -12.35 -3.34 8.54
C VAL A 431 -11.70 -3.33 7.17
N HIS A 432 -12.25 -4.06 6.20
CA HIS A 432 -11.59 -4.36 4.93
C HIS A 432 -11.99 -3.39 3.80
N ASP A 433 -11.05 -3.16 2.89
CA ASP A 433 -11.19 -2.26 1.73
C ASP A 433 -11.57 -2.99 0.44
N GLU A 434 -11.08 -4.23 0.29
CA GLU A 434 -11.24 -5.05 -0.91
C GLU A 434 -12.38 -6.06 -0.74
N ALA A 435 -13.10 -6.34 -1.83
CA ALA A 435 -14.25 -7.24 -1.80
C ALA A 435 -13.89 -8.67 -1.38
N ASN A 436 -12.71 -9.16 -1.77
CA ASN A 436 -12.27 -10.52 -1.44
C ASN A 436 -12.03 -10.69 0.07
N ASP A 437 -11.40 -9.70 0.70
CA ASP A 437 -11.12 -9.70 2.14
C ASP A 437 -12.43 -9.63 2.94
N ILE A 438 -13.38 -8.78 2.51
CA ILE A 438 -14.73 -8.72 3.10
C ILE A 438 -15.41 -10.09 3.04
N LEU A 439 -15.25 -10.82 1.94
CA LEU A 439 -15.88 -12.13 1.76
C LEU A 439 -15.32 -13.19 2.71
N GLU A 440 -14.07 -13.10 3.17
CA GLU A 440 -13.46 -14.13 4.03
C GLU A 440 -14.28 -14.38 5.30
N ASP A 441 -14.84 -13.32 5.87
CA ASP A 441 -15.69 -13.35 7.07
C ASP A 441 -17.18 -13.61 6.77
N MET A 442 -17.58 -13.66 5.50
CA MET A 442 -18.98 -13.80 5.09
C MET A 442 -19.43 -15.27 4.93
N PRO A 443 -20.69 -15.59 5.24
CA PRO A 443 -21.25 -16.92 4.97
C PRO A 443 -21.12 -17.30 3.49
N LYS A 444 -20.66 -18.53 3.20
CA LYS A 444 -20.52 -19.05 1.81
C LYS A 444 -21.84 -19.10 1.04
N THR A 445 -22.98 -18.96 1.73
CA THR A 445 -24.31 -18.87 1.15
C THR A 445 -24.66 -17.48 0.63
N SER A 446 -23.91 -16.43 1.00
CA SER A 446 -24.15 -15.07 0.52
C SER A 446 -24.01 -14.98 -0.99
N ARG A 447 -24.92 -14.22 -1.62
CA ARG A 447 -24.89 -13.94 -3.05
C ARG A 447 -23.63 -13.17 -3.48
N LEU A 448 -23.04 -12.37 -2.59
CA LEU A 448 -21.84 -11.58 -2.87
C LEU A 448 -20.64 -12.42 -3.32
N TRP A 449 -20.56 -13.68 -2.90
CA TRP A 449 -19.53 -14.61 -3.39
C TRP A 449 -19.53 -14.76 -4.92
N LYS A 450 -20.71 -14.69 -5.55
CA LYS A 450 -20.83 -14.81 -7.02
C LYS A 450 -20.44 -13.52 -7.74
N TRP A 451 -20.29 -12.42 -7.00
CA TRP A 451 -19.93 -11.12 -7.56
C TRP A 451 -18.41 -10.94 -7.68
N CYS A 452 -17.63 -11.85 -7.10
CA CYS A 452 -16.16 -11.86 -7.10
C CYS A 452 -15.65 -13.14 -7.74
N SER A 453 -15.38 -13.10 -9.05
CA SER A 453 -14.87 -14.24 -9.81
C SER A 453 -14.11 -13.75 -11.05
N MET A 454 -13.07 -14.50 -11.43
CA MET A 454 -12.30 -14.26 -12.66
C MET A 454 -13.11 -14.54 -13.94
N ASP A 455 -14.26 -15.22 -13.85
CA ASP A 455 -15.23 -15.32 -14.96
C ASP A 455 -16.16 -14.10 -14.94
N PHE A 456 -15.69 -12.98 -15.49
CA PHE A 456 -16.45 -11.73 -15.58
C PHE A 456 -17.81 -11.89 -16.26
N GLY A 457 -17.92 -12.82 -17.22
CA GLY A 457 -19.18 -13.10 -17.90
C GLY A 457 -20.18 -13.79 -16.98
N ALA A 458 -19.73 -14.70 -16.11
CA ALA A 458 -20.56 -15.29 -15.05
C ALA A 458 -20.99 -14.25 -14.02
N VAL A 459 -20.05 -13.42 -13.54
CA VAL A 459 -20.34 -12.31 -12.61
C VAL A 459 -21.43 -11.40 -13.18
N GLY A 460 -21.34 -11.03 -14.45
CA GLY A 460 -22.35 -10.19 -15.11
C GLY A 460 -23.75 -10.83 -15.15
N ARG A 461 -23.82 -12.15 -15.39
CA ARG A 461 -25.10 -12.89 -15.38
C ARG A 461 -25.69 -13.01 -13.97
N ASP A 462 -24.87 -13.31 -12.98
CA ASP A 462 -25.30 -13.43 -11.60
C ASP A 462 -25.79 -12.09 -11.05
N LYS A 463 -25.03 -11.01 -11.28
CA LYS A 463 -25.49 -9.64 -10.95
C LYS A 463 -26.78 -9.28 -11.65
N ALA A 464 -26.93 -9.58 -12.94
CA ALA A 464 -28.17 -9.31 -13.67
C ALA A 464 -29.37 -10.10 -13.12
N ALA A 465 -29.15 -11.34 -12.67
CA ALA A 465 -30.17 -12.15 -12.02
C ALA A 465 -30.54 -11.57 -10.64
N ASP A 466 -29.55 -11.19 -9.84
CA ASP A 466 -29.74 -10.56 -8.53
C ASP A 466 -30.39 -9.17 -8.62
N MET A 467 -30.17 -8.45 -9.73
CA MET A 467 -30.84 -7.17 -9.99
C MET A 467 -32.22 -7.34 -10.65
N SER A 468 -32.69 -8.55 -10.95
CA SER A 468 -34.08 -8.75 -11.38
C SER A 468 -35.06 -8.42 -10.25
N PRO A 469 -36.33 -8.07 -10.52
CA PRO A 469 -37.31 -7.78 -9.47
C PRO A 469 -37.41 -8.91 -8.43
N GLU A 470 -37.39 -10.16 -8.87
CA GLU A 470 -37.45 -11.33 -7.99
C GLU A 470 -36.11 -11.60 -7.29
N GLY A 471 -34.99 -11.45 -8.00
CA GLY A 471 -33.66 -11.67 -7.45
C GLY A 471 -33.29 -10.64 -6.37
N PHE A 472 -33.75 -9.40 -6.54
CA PHE A 472 -33.35 -8.29 -5.69
C PHE A 472 -33.91 -8.41 -4.28
N GLU A 473 -35.10 -9.00 -4.11
CA GLU A 473 -35.60 -9.30 -2.76
C GLU A 473 -34.66 -10.25 -2.00
N GLY A 474 -34.01 -11.18 -2.69
CA GLY A 474 -32.99 -12.05 -2.11
C GLY A 474 -31.71 -11.31 -1.70
N ILE A 475 -31.37 -10.19 -2.33
CA ILE A 475 -30.27 -9.30 -1.90
C ILE A 475 -30.68 -8.53 -0.65
N LEU A 476 -31.91 -8.01 -0.61
CA LEU A 476 -32.42 -7.27 0.55
C LEU A 476 -32.50 -8.14 1.81
N ASP A 477 -32.78 -9.43 1.65
CA ASP A 477 -32.82 -10.40 2.74
C ASP A 477 -31.45 -10.61 3.40
N GLU A 478 -30.35 -10.33 2.70
CA GLU A 478 -28.98 -10.42 3.24
C GLU A 478 -28.54 -9.16 4.01
N PHE A 479 -29.34 -8.09 4.04
CA PHE A 479 -29.00 -6.89 4.82
C PHE A 479 -28.83 -7.23 6.29
N CYS A 480 -27.75 -6.73 6.90
CA CYS A 480 -27.53 -6.89 8.32
C CYS A 480 -28.56 -6.09 9.13
N SER A 481 -28.67 -6.38 10.44
CA SER A 481 -29.71 -5.81 11.31
C SER A 481 -29.73 -4.28 11.30
N ASP A 482 -28.56 -3.66 11.26
CA ASP A 482 -28.40 -2.21 11.36
C ASP A 482 -28.91 -1.51 10.08
N PHE A 483 -28.81 -2.19 8.94
CA PHE A 483 -29.20 -1.69 7.64
C PHE A 483 -30.59 -2.14 7.20
N ALA A 484 -31.25 -3.03 7.93
CA ALA A 484 -32.60 -3.49 7.62
C ALA A 484 -33.63 -2.36 7.35
N PRO A 485 -33.62 -1.20 8.06
CA PRO A 485 -34.55 -0.11 7.75
C PRO A 485 -34.26 0.59 6.41
N LEU A 486 -33.09 0.38 5.80
CA LEU A 486 -32.70 0.94 4.50
C LEU A 486 -33.11 0.08 3.30
N ARG A 487 -33.81 -1.05 3.49
CA ARG A 487 -34.35 -1.85 2.38
C ARG A 487 -35.27 -1.03 1.47
N GLY A 488 -35.99 -0.03 2.00
CA GLY A 488 -36.80 0.89 1.21
C GLY A 488 -35.96 1.77 0.28
N LEU A 489 -34.87 2.35 0.79
CA LEU A 489 -33.91 3.11 0.00
C LEU A 489 -33.28 2.24 -1.10
N ALA A 490 -32.88 1.02 -0.76
CA ALA A 490 -32.30 0.08 -1.71
C ALA A 490 -33.24 -0.20 -2.90
N ARG A 491 -34.54 -0.39 -2.67
CA ARG A 491 -35.55 -0.55 -3.73
C ARG A 491 -35.71 0.70 -4.59
N GLU A 492 -35.67 1.88 -3.99
CA GLU A 492 -35.76 3.13 -4.73
C GLU A 492 -34.55 3.33 -5.66
N LEU A 493 -33.33 3.14 -5.14
CA LEU A 493 -32.11 3.21 -5.93
C LEU A 493 -32.08 2.15 -7.04
N HIS A 494 -32.51 0.93 -6.73
CA HIS A 494 -32.65 -0.16 -7.70
C HIS A 494 -33.61 0.22 -8.83
N ALA A 495 -34.79 0.75 -8.53
CA ALA A 495 -35.77 1.16 -9.54
C ALA A 495 -35.25 2.29 -10.46
N LEU A 496 -34.43 3.19 -9.92
CA LEU A 496 -33.78 4.26 -10.69
C LEU A 496 -32.72 3.71 -11.66
N LEU A 497 -31.87 2.79 -11.20
CA LEU A 497 -30.77 2.22 -11.99
C LEU A 497 -31.22 1.13 -12.96
N PHE A 498 -32.20 0.32 -12.58
CA PHE A 498 -32.66 -0.87 -13.30
C PHE A 498 -34.14 -0.78 -13.67
N PRO A 499 -34.60 0.28 -14.36
CA PRO A 499 -36.01 0.39 -14.72
C PRO A 499 -36.43 -0.78 -15.61
N VAL A 500 -37.58 -1.37 -15.33
CA VAL A 500 -38.08 -2.51 -16.10
C VAL A 500 -38.63 -2.00 -17.45
N ARG A 501 -38.01 -2.44 -18.56
CA ARG A 501 -38.45 -2.18 -19.93
C ARG A 501 -38.76 -3.51 -20.60
N GLN A 502 -39.97 -3.66 -21.14
CA GLN A 502 -40.41 -4.89 -21.82
C GLN A 502 -40.26 -6.16 -20.94
N GLY A 503 -40.54 -6.03 -19.64
CA GLY A 503 -40.47 -7.15 -18.70
C GLY A 503 -39.06 -7.59 -18.29
N LYS A 504 -38.02 -6.84 -18.64
CA LYS A 504 -36.64 -7.08 -18.21
C LYS A 504 -36.02 -5.81 -17.63
N ILE A 505 -35.05 -5.98 -16.74
CA ILE A 505 -34.28 -4.84 -16.26
C ILE A 505 -33.50 -4.21 -17.41
N PHE A 506 -33.50 -2.88 -17.46
CA PHE A 506 -32.70 -2.14 -18.41
C PHE A 506 -31.31 -1.89 -17.83
N THR A 507 -30.28 -2.39 -18.51
CA THR A 507 -28.86 -2.21 -18.14
C THR A 507 -28.10 -1.24 -19.08
N GLY A 508 -28.79 -0.65 -20.05
CA GLY A 508 -28.19 0.35 -20.96
C GLY A 508 -28.09 1.75 -20.34
N THR A 509 -27.56 2.70 -21.09
CA THR A 509 -27.44 4.10 -20.64
C THR A 509 -28.29 5.02 -21.52
N ASP A 510 -29.22 5.75 -20.91
CA ASP A 510 -29.85 6.90 -21.58
C ASP A 510 -28.87 8.09 -21.53
N THR A 511 -28.66 8.80 -22.64
CA THR A 511 -27.59 9.83 -22.72
C THR A 511 -28.11 11.25 -22.83
N ASP A 512 -29.43 11.44 -22.91
CA ASP A 512 -30.01 12.77 -22.94
C ASP A 512 -29.82 13.50 -21.60
N PRO A 513 -29.62 14.83 -21.60
CA PRO A 513 -29.36 15.58 -20.38
C PRO A 513 -30.42 15.42 -19.30
N VAL A 514 -31.68 15.21 -19.67
CA VAL A 514 -32.80 15.06 -18.73
C VAL A 514 -32.71 13.71 -18.01
N ALA A 515 -32.37 12.63 -18.72
CA ALA A 515 -32.15 11.33 -18.11
C ALA A 515 -30.92 11.30 -17.21
N VAL A 516 -29.83 11.98 -17.60
CA VAL A 516 -28.64 12.17 -16.77
C VAL A 516 -29.01 12.85 -15.47
N GLU A 517 -29.69 13.99 -15.55
CA GLU A 517 -30.12 14.77 -14.38
C GLU A 517 -31.05 13.96 -13.48
N ARG A 518 -32.09 13.34 -14.05
CA ARG A 518 -33.05 12.51 -13.31
C ARG A 518 -32.38 11.39 -12.52
N LEU A 519 -31.37 10.71 -13.09
CA LEU A 519 -30.71 9.61 -12.40
C LEU A 519 -29.86 10.12 -11.23
N HIS A 520 -29.03 11.15 -11.44
CA HIS A 520 -28.20 11.70 -10.38
C HIS A 520 -29.04 12.33 -9.26
N ASP A 521 -30.04 13.14 -9.62
CA ASP A 521 -30.86 13.83 -8.63
C ASP A 521 -31.79 12.87 -7.90
N GLY A 522 -32.36 11.89 -8.62
CA GLY A 522 -33.14 10.81 -7.99
C GLY A 522 -32.34 10.05 -6.94
N MET A 523 -31.09 9.65 -7.26
CA MET A 523 -30.24 8.94 -6.30
C MET A 523 -29.80 9.84 -5.14
N ALA A 524 -29.35 11.06 -5.41
CA ALA A 524 -28.92 11.99 -4.36
C ALA A 524 -30.09 12.34 -3.41
N ASP A 525 -31.28 12.57 -3.94
CA ASP A 525 -32.46 12.88 -3.14
C ASP A 525 -32.94 11.69 -2.32
N ALA A 526 -32.86 10.46 -2.86
CA ALA A 526 -33.18 9.24 -2.12
C ALA A 526 -32.28 9.09 -0.89
N PHE A 527 -30.95 9.20 -1.07
CA PHE A 527 -30.00 9.20 0.04
C PHE A 527 -30.29 10.31 1.06
N ASN A 528 -30.58 11.53 0.58
CA ASN A 528 -30.86 12.67 1.45
C ASN A 528 -32.13 12.48 2.29
N ARG A 529 -33.22 11.99 1.69
CA ARG A 529 -34.47 11.68 2.40
C ARG A 529 -34.26 10.62 3.46
N SER A 530 -33.54 9.54 3.13
CA SER A 530 -33.24 8.48 4.09
C SER A 530 -32.33 8.95 5.23
N ALA A 531 -31.33 9.80 4.95
CA ALA A 531 -30.50 10.38 6.00
C ALA A 531 -31.31 11.18 7.01
N LEU A 532 -32.23 12.04 6.53
CA LEU A 532 -33.12 12.83 7.38
C LEU A 532 -34.08 11.95 8.19
N ALA A 533 -34.59 10.87 7.60
CA ALA A 533 -35.49 9.94 8.26
C ALA A 533 -34.80 9.11 9.37
N PHE A 534 -33.48 8.92 9.32
CA PHE A 534 -32.70 8.25 10.37
C PHE A 534 -32.26 9.20 11.50
N GLN A 535 -32.35 10.51 11.30
CA GLN A 535 -31.99 11.51 12.30
C GLN A 535 -33.17 11.91 13.21
N GLY A 536 -34.41 11.69 12.75
CA GLY A 536 -35.65 11.92 13.51
C GLY A 536 -36.20 10.64 14.11
#